data_AF-A0A925HH02-F1
#
_entry.id   AF-A0A925HH02-F1
#
_cell.length_a   1.000
_cell.length_b   1.000
_cell.length_c   1.000
_cell.angle_alpha   90.00
_cell.angle_beta   90.00
_cell.angle_gamma   90.00
#
_symmetry.space_group_name_H-M   'P 1'
#
loop_
_entity.id
_entity.type
_entity.pdbx_description
1 polymer ?
#
loop_
_entity_poly.entity_id
_entity_poly.type
_entity_poly.pdbx_seq_one_letter_code
_entity_poly.pdbx_strand_id
1 'polypeptide(L)' 'MQVHKTTLERAFELARSGHYATVCSLKQRLTKEGYVADQLTGPTLLAQVRAILRTSQSEYDQDRLGERSR' A
#
# COMPACT_ATOMS: atom_id res chain seq x y z
N MET A 1 3.75 -22.68 -8.03
CA MET A 1 4.66 -21.68 -8.63
C MET A 1 4.64 -20.45 -7.74
N GLN A 2 5.75 -20.09 -7.10
CA GLN A 2 5.82 -18.85 -6.31
C GLN A 2 5.96 -17.70 -7.30
N VAL A 3 4.90 -16.89 -7.43
CA VAL A 3 4.94 -15.68 -8.26
C VAL A 3 5.82 -14.68 -7.52
N HIS A 4 7.05 -14.47 -7.99
CA HIS A 4 7.89 -13.37 -7.52
C HIS A 4 7.20 -12.07 -7.94
N LYS A 5 6.40 -11.50 -7.04
CA LYS A 5 5.76 -10.20 -7.26
C LYS A 5 6.84 -9.16 -7.43
N THR A 6 6.69 -8.27 -8.39
CA THR A 6 7.60 -7.11 -8.51
C THR A 6 7.40 -6.16 -7.34
N THR A 7 8.39 -5.30 -7.07
CA THR A 7 8.27 -4.22 -6.06
C THR A 7 7.01 -3.38 -6.30
N LEU A 8 6.67 -3.13 -7.56
CA LEU A 8 5.48 -2.39 -7.97
C LEU A 8 4.21 -3.11 -7.56
N GLU A 9 4.06 -4.36 -7.97
CA GLU A 9 2.87 -5.16 -7.63
C GLU A 9 2.69 -5.25 -6.12
N ARG A 10 3.78 -5.47 -5.38
CA ARG A 10 3.73 -5.51 -3.92
C ARG A 10 3.34 -4.16 -3.32
N ALA A 11 3.82 -3.05 -3.87
CA ALA A 11 3.43 -1.71 -3.44
C ALA A 11 1.93 -1.45 -3.66
N PHE A 12 1.39 -1.86 -4.80
CA PHE A 12 -0.03 -1.72 -5.10
C PHE A 12 -0.88 -2.61 -4.19
N GLU A 13 -0.47 -3.85 -3.92
CA GLU A 13 -1.17 -4.71 -2.96
C GLU A 13 -1.24 -4.09 -1.56
N LEU A 14 -0.09 -3.67 -1.05
CA LEU A 14 0.00 -3.06 0.28
C LEU A 14 -0.80 -1.75 0.32
N ALA A 15 -0.84 -0.96 -0.76
CA ALA A 15 -1.71 0.21 -0.84
C ALA A 15 -3.20 -0.14 -0.78
N ARG A 16 -3.63 -1.15 -1.55
CA ARG A 16 -5.02 -1.62 -1.58
C ARG A 16 -5.48 -2.27 -0.28
N SER A 17 -4.55 -2.81 0.52
CA SER A 17 -4.87 -3.43 1.81
C SER A 17 -5.55 -2.47 2.80
N GLY A 18 -5.43 -1.15 2.61
CA GLY A 18 -5.95 -0.17 3.56
C GLY A 18 -5.24 -0.20 4.91
N HIS A 19 -4.11 -0.92 5.04
CA HIS A 19 -3.35 -1.04 6.28
C HIS A 19 -2.25 0.02 6.42
N TYR A 20 -1.90 0.70 5.32
CA TYR A 20 -0.84 1.72 5.28
C TYR A 20 -1.43 3.06 4.87
N ALA A 21 -1.08 4.13 5.60
CA ALA A 21 -1.56 5.49 5.32
C ALA A 21 -0.60 6.31 4.45
N THR A 22 0.67 5.91 4.36
CA THR A 22 1.70 6.67 3.66
C THR A 22 2.60 5.79 2.81
N VAL A 23 3.16 6.39 1.76
CA VAL A 23 4.16 5.74 0.91
C VAL A 23 5.42 5.37 1.71
N CYS A 24 5.78 6.15 2.75
CA CYS A 24 6.93 5.86 3.59
C CYS A 24 6.78 4.51 4.32
N SER A 25 5.60 4.26 4.91
CA SER A 25 5.29 2.99 5.57
C SER A 25 5.33 1.80 4.59
N LEU A 26 4.86 2.05 3.37
CA LEU A 26 4.93 1.13 2.24
C LEU A 26 6.37 0.77 1.87
N LYS A 27 7.23 1.78 1.69
CA LYS A 27 8.66 1.59 1.38
C LYS A 27 9.35 0.81 2.50
N GLN A 28 9.10 1.13 3.76
CA GLN A 28 9.65 0.37 4.89
C GLN A 28 9.21 -1.10 4.86
N ARG A 29 7.93 -1.36 4.55
CA ARG A 29 7.42 -2.74 4.46
C ARG A 29 8.09 -3.49 3.31
N LEU A 30 8.17 -2.86 2.14
CA LEU A 30 8.83 -3.42 0.96
C LEU A 30 10.28 -3.78 1.26
N THR A 31 11.04 -2.87 1.89
CA THR A 31 12.42 -3.14 2.31
C THR A 31 12.52 -4.29 3.31
N LYS A 32 11.60 -4.38 4.28
CA LYS A 32 11.52 -5.51 5.23
C LYS A 32 11.22 -6.84 4.54
N GLU A 33 10.45 -6.81 3.45
CA GLU A 33 10.14 -7.98 2.64
C GLU A 33 11.25 -8.32 1.61
N GLY A 34 12.33 -7.53 1.55
CA GLY A 34 13.45 -7.75 0.63
C GLY A 34 13.28 -7.10 -0.74
N TYR A 35 12.26 -6.25 -0.93
CA TYR A 35 12.04 -5.51 -2.17
C TYR A 35 12.84 -4.20 -2.22
N VAL A 36 13.30 -3.86 -3.42
CA VAL A 36 14.07 -2.64 -3.68
C VAL A 36 13.12 -1.46 -3.90
N ALA A 37 12.78 -0.77 -2.80
CA ALA A 37 11.88 0.39 -2.80
C ALA A 37 12.37 1.59 -3.65
N ASP A 38 13.64 1.58 -4.09
CA ASP A 38 14.20 2.55 -5.03
C ASP A 38 13.55 2.47 -6.42
N GLN A 39 12.92 1.35 -6.78
CA GLN A 39 12.11 1.25 -8.00
C GLN A 39 10.82 2.09 -7.94
N LEU A 40 10.43 2.61 -6.76
CA LEU A 40 9.32 3.55 -6.57
C LEU A 40 9.80 5.02 -6.62
N THR A 41 10.43 5.40 -7.73
CA THR A 41 11.06 6.73 -7.92
C THR A 41 10.28 7.67 -8.84
N GLY A 42 9.27 7.19 -9.58
CA GLY A 42 8.49 8.04 -10.48
C GLY A 42 7.43 8.91 -9.76
N PRO A 43 7.37 10.24 -9.99
CA PRO A 43 6.37 11.11 -9.35
C PRO A 43 4.93 10.71 -9.71
N THR A 44 4.69 10.30 -10.96
CA THR A 44 3.39 9.80 -11.43
C THR A 44 2.97 8.51 -10.72
N LEU A 45 3.92 7.59 -10.52
CA LEU A 45 3.67 6.33 -9.84
C LEU A 45 3.37 6.56 -8.36
N LEU A 46 4.15 7.43 -7.71
CA LEU A 46 3.92 7.83 -6.32
C LEU A 46 2.55 8.52 -6.15
N ALA A 47 2.12 9.33 -7.11
CA ALA A 47 0.80 9.94 -7.12
C ALA A 47 -0.32 8.89 -7.19
N GLN A 48 -0.19 7.88 -8.06
CA GLN A 48 -1.14 6.78 -8.16
C GLN A 48 -1.23 5.98 -6.86
N VAL A 49 -0.09 5.58 -6.29
CA VAL A 49 -0.04 4.84 -5.01
C VAL A 49 -0.66 5.67 -3.90
N ARG A 50 -0.39 6.98 -3.84
CA ARG A 50 -1.00 7.90 -2.86
C ARG A 50 -2.51 8.02 -3.00
N ALA A 51 -3.02 8.06 -4.24
CA ALA A 51 -4.45 8.08 -4.49
C ALA A 51 -5.11 6.81 -3.95
N ILE A 52 -4.53 5.64 -4.25
CA ILE A 52 -5.03 4.34 -3.78
C ILE A 52 -4.99 4.26 -2.25
N LEU A 53 -3.85 4.63 -1.63
CA LEU A 53 -3.74 4.66 -0.17
C LEU A 53 -4.85 5.48 0.47
N ARG A 54 -5.15 6.67 -0.07
CA ARG A 54 -6.21 7.54 0.47
C ARG A 54 -7.58 6.88 0.37
N THR A 55 -7.90 6.31 -0.78
CA THR A 55 -9.19 5.64 -0.99
C THR A 55 -9.32 4.41 -0.09
N SER A 56 -8.33 3.51 -0.11
CA SER A 56 -8.35 2.27 0.67
C SER A 56 -8.25 2.50 2.18
N GLN A 57 -7.55 3.54 2.64
CA GLN A 57 -7.59 3.95 4.05
C GLN A 57 -9.00 4.38 4.46
N SER A 58 -9.67 5.18 3.63
CA SER A 58 -11.04 5.60 3.93
C SER A 58 -12.00 4.42 3.97
N GLU A 59 -11.87 3.45 3.07
CA GLU A 59 -12.68 2.24 3.08
C GLU A 59 -12.41 1.37 4.32
N TYR A 60 -11.14 1.18 4.68
CA TYR A 60 -10.75 0.40 5.86
C TYR A 60 -11.17 1.04 7.19
N ASP A 61 -11.08 2.38 7.30
CA ASP A 61 -11.49 3.11 8.49
C ASP A 61 -13.01 3.03 8.71
N GLN A 62 -13.80 3.08 7.63
CA GLN A 62 -15.26 2.94 7.64
C GLN A 62 -15.68 1.53 8.11
N ASP A 63 -15.02 0.48 7.62
CA ASP A 63 -15.26 -0.91 8.02
C ASP A 63 -14.99 -1.10 9.53
N ARG A 64 -13.86 -0.57 10.01
CA ARG A 64 -13.45 -0.67 11.42
C ARG A 64 -14.35 0.09 12.40
N LEU A 65 -14.95 1.20 11.95
CA LEU A 65 -15.94 1.96 12.74
C LEU A 65 -17.32 1.30 12.73
N GLY A 66 -17.69 0.62 11.64
CA GLY A 66 -18.93 -0.14 11.52
C GLY A 66 -19.00 -1.36 12.44
N GLU A 67 -17.88 -2.03 12.66
CA GLU A 67 -17.81 -3.26 13.48
C GLU A 67 -17.92 -3.01 14.99
N ARG A 68 -17.78 -1.76 15.43
CA ARG A 68 -17.98 -1.33 16.84
C ARG A 68 -19.44 -1.04 17.20
N SER A 69 -20.35 -1.05 16.23
CA SER A 69 -21.76 -0.65 16.41
C SER A 69 -22.76 -1.81 16.25
N ARG A 70 -22.37 -3.06 16.54
CA ARG A 70 -23.28 -4.21 16.52
C ARG A 70 -23.28 -4.99 17.83
#